data_AF-A0A0G1XJW0-F1
#
_entry.id   AF-A0A0G1XJW0-F1
#
_cell.length_a   1.000
_cell.length_b   1.000
_cell.length_c   1.000
_cell.angle_alpha   90.00
_cell.angle_beta   90.00
_cell.angle_gamma   90.00
#
_symmetry.space_group_name_H-M   'P 1'
#
loop_
_entity.id
_entity.type
_entity.pdbx_description
1 polymer ?
#
loop_
_entity_poly.entity_id
_entity_poly.type
_entity_poly.pdbx_seq_one_letter_code
_entity_poly.pdbx_strand_id
1 'polypeptide(L)'
;MKSAVRYRMLTAMLLILTLTGCAPRIVSRATTASAVTFRKCADSPVGVIREFIRGVAELSLAILRSLIPDGTPIFAVFGDGDEKRGRAVVKDIVDHPEIRKGGDVGSAYEVLKVESDSTDQHRALIERSVSIVPAGRPTEQYEETYQRWFRVAVQLESNCITNVVPLDAEWRRQ
;
A
#
# COMPACT_ATOMS: atom_id res chain seq x y z
N MET A 1 -80.72 36.41 -2.38
CA MET A 1 -80.05 37.70 -2.10
C MET A 1 -78.79 37.43 -1.29
N LYS A 2 -77.70 38.11 -1.63
CA LYS A 2 -76.41 38.21 -0.92
C LYS A 2 -75.54 36.94 -1.01
N SER A 3 -74.80 36.80 -2.11
CA SER A 3 -73.44 37.35 -2.28
C SER A 3 -72.38 36.36 -1.83
N ALA A 4 -71.95 35.54 -2.80
CA ALA A 4 -70.55 35.19 -2.95
C ALA A 4 -69.67 36.46 -2.89
N VAL A 5 -68.36 36.27 -2.72
CA VAL A 5 -67.30 37.28 -2.60
C VAL A 5 -66.98 37.62 -1.15
N ARG A 6 -66.06 36.84 -0.55
CA ARG A 6 -65.05 37.35 0.41
C ARG A 6 -63.90 36.40 0.76
N TYR A 7 -63.53 35.45 -0.11
CA TYR A 7 -62.29 34.66 0.05
C TYR A 7 -61.59 34.36 -1.29
N ARG A 8 -61.47 35.37 -2.17
CA ARG A 8 -60.70 35.27 -3.43
C ARG A 8 -59.90 36.54 -3.77
N MET A 9 -59.32 37.20 -2.77
CA MET A 9 -58.39 38.31 -2.98
C MET A 9 -57.24 38.27 -1.98
N LEU A 10 -56.49 37.16 -1.97
CA LEU A 10 -55.17 37.08 -1.32
C LEU A 10 -54.31 35.95 -1.91
N THR A 11 -54.53 35.60 -3.18
CA THR A 11 -53.83 34.53 -3.90
C THR A 11 -53.27 34.98 -5.26
N ALA A 12 -53.04 36.29 -5.44
CA ALA A 12 -52.55 36.83 -6.71
C ALA A 12 -51.40 37.85 -6.57
N MET A 13 -50.70 37.91 -5.44
CA MET A 13 -49.58 38.84 -5.27
C MET A 13 -48.39 38.27 -4.48
N LEU A 14 -48.19 36.95 -4.56
CA LEU A 14 -46.96 36.30 -4.07
C LEU A 14 -46.37 35.27 -5.05
N LEU A 15 -46.79 35.30 -6.33
CA LEU A 15 -46.38 34.34 -7.36
C LEU A 15 -45.77 35.00 -8.62
N ILE A 16 -45.49 36.31 -8.59
CA ILE A 16 -44.97 37.08 -9.75
C ILE A 16 -43.67 37.85 -9.37
N LEU A 17 -42.97 37.45 -8.31
CA LEU A 17 -41.68 38.07 -7.91
C LEU A 17 -40.53 37.08 -7.66
N THR A 18 -40.67 35.83 -8.09
CA THR A 18 -39.55 34.87 -8.14
C THR A 18 -39.29 34.32 -9.54
N LEU A 19 -39.97 34.83 -10.56
CA LEU A 19 -39.82 34.47 -11.97
C LEU A 19 -39.13 35.58 -12.77
N THR A 20 -37.97 36.06 -12.30
CA THR A 20 -37.00 36.74 -13.18
C THR A 20 -35.59 36.49 -12.70
N GLY A 21 -34.80 35.76 -13.50
CA GLY A 21 -33.35 35.95 -13.53
C GLY A 21 -32.51 34.90 -12.84
N CYS A 22 -32.52 33.68 -13.35
CA CYS A 22 -31.30 32.93 -13.64
C CYS A 22 -31.68 31.80 -14.59
N ALA A 23 -31.52 32.04 -15.89
CA ALA A 23 -31.46 30.93 -16.83
C ALA A 23 -30.39 29.96 -16.31
N PRO A 24 -30.70 28.68 -16.02
CA PRO A 24 -29.63 27.72 -15.92
C PRO A 24 -29.10 27.65 -17.33
N ARG A 25 -27.94 28.28 -17.58
CA ARG A 25 -27.07 27.74 -18.61
C ARG A 25 -26.99 26.27 -18.28
N ILE A 26 -27.56 25.44 -19.14
CA ILE A 26 -27.16 24.05 -19.28
C ILE A 26 -25.70 24.19 -19.73
N VAL A 27 -24.82 24.41 -18.75
CA VAL A 27 -23.44 24.02 -18.88
C VAL A 27 -23.60 22.53 -19.09
N SER A 28 -23.44 22.09 -20.33
CA SER A 28 -23.06 20.72 -20.60
C SER A 28 -21.98 20.44 -19.58
N ARG A 29 -22.35 19.75 -18.49
CA ARG A 29 -21.40 19.20 -17.56
C ARG A 29 -20.72 18.19 -18.45
N ALA A 30 -19.69 18.64 -19.16
CA ALA A 30 -18.63 17.79 -19.62
C ALA A 30 -18.39 16.94 -18.39
N THR A 31 -18.76 15.68 -18.51
CA THR A 31 -18.24 14.63 -17.68
C THR A 31 -16.74 14.81 -17.89
N THR A 32 -16.12 15.66 -17.08
CA THR A 32 -14.73 15.53 -16.77
C THR A 32 -14.73 14.15 -16.16
N ALA A 33 -14.46 13.15 -17.00
CA ALA A 33 -13.80 11.95 -16.55
C ALA A 33 -12.71 12.51 -15.65
N SER A 34 -12.95 12.46 -14.34
CA SER A 34 -11.96 12.86 -13.37
C SER A 34 -10.78 12.04 -13.81
N ALA A 35 -9.74 12.70 -14.35
CA ALA A 35 -8.52 12.00 -14.67
C ALA A 35 -8.22 11.24 -13.40
N VAL A 36 -8.31 9.91 -13.47
CA VAL A 36 -8.08 9.07 -12.31
C VAL A 36 -6.61 9.28 -12.05
N THR A 37 -6.29 10.24 -11.20
CA THR A 37 -4.93 10.49 -10.75
C THR A 37 -4.62 9.33 -9.85
N PHE A 38 -4.02 8.28 -10.42
CA PHE A 38 -3.49 7.18 -9.65
C PHE A 38 -2.53 7.74 -8.61
N ARG A 39 -2.75 7.40 -7.34
CA ARG A 39 -1.84 7.80 -6.27
C ARG A 39 -0.45 7.28 -6.61
N LYS A 40 0.53 8.17 -6.73
CA LYS A 40 1.93 7.79 -6.91
C LYS A 40 2.50 7.33 -5.56
N CYS A 41 3.04 6.11 -5.50
CA CYS A 41 3.65 5.54 -4.29
C CYS A 41 5.13 5.91 -4.15
N ALA A 42 5.85 6.05 -5.26
CA ALA A 42 7.24 6.51 -5.28
C ALA A 42 7.65 7.09 -6.64
N ASP A 43 8.82 7.72 -6.71
CA ASP A 43 9.35 8.28 -7.96
C ASP A 43 9.90 7.25 -8.95
N SER A 44 10.28 6.07 -8.46
CA SER A 44 10.79 4.98 -9.30
C SER A 44 10.52 3.60 -8.69
N PRO A 45 10.56 2.53 -9.49
CA PRO A 45 10.48 1.15 -8.99
C PRO A 45 11.54 0.82 -7.94
N VAL A 46 12.79 1.27 -8.14
CA VAL A 46 13.88 1.05 -7.18
C VAL A 46 13.59 1.75 -5.86
N GLY A 47 13.05 2.98 -5.91
CA GLY A 47 12.68 3.75 -4.72
C GLY A 47 11.58 3.06 -3.90
N VAL A 48 10.49 2.61 -4.55
CA VAL A 48 9.41 1.92 -3.84
C VAL A 48 9.89 0.60 -3.24
N ILE A 49 10.75 -0.17 -3.92
CA ILE A 49 11.29 -1.43 -3.41
C ILE A 49 12.11 -1.20 -2.14
N ARG A 50 12.99 -0.19 -2.12
CA ARG A 50 13.80 0.14 -0.93
C ARG A 50 12.94 0.56 0.24
N GLU A 51 11.99 1.47 0.03
CA GLU A 51 11.09 1.92 1.08
C GLU A 51 10.19 0.77 1.58
N PHE A 52 9.83 -0.17 0.71
CA PHE A 52 9.04 -1.33 1.09
C PHE A 52 9.81 -2.25 2.04
N ILE A 53 11.08 -2.53 1.74
CA ILE A 53 11.94 -3.34 2.61
C ILE A 53 12.21 -2.62 3.94
N ARG A 54 12.38 -1.30 3.93
CA ARG A 54 12.41 -0.50 5.16
C ARG A 54 11.12 -0.66 5.96
N GLY A 55 9.96 -0.61 5.32
CA GLY A 55 8.67 -0.84 5.96
C GLY A 55 8.54 -2.22 6.60
N VAL A 56 9.08 -3.27 5.96
CA VAL A 56 9.15 -4.62 6.53
C VAL A 56 10.09 -4.66 7.74
N ALA A 57 11.29 -4.07 7.62
CA ALA A 57 12.29 -4.02 8.69
C ALA A 57 11.78 -3.32 9.95
N GLU A 58 11.07 -2.21 9.77
CA GLU A 58 10.48 -1.42 10.86
C GLU A 58 9.14 -1.99 11.37
N LEU A 59 8.63 -3.07 10.75
CA LEU A 59 7.25 -3.56 10.95
C LEU A 59 6.20 -2.44 10.85
N SER A 60 6.48 -1.43 10.00
CA SER A 60 5.72 -0.20 9.92
C SER A 60 4.58 -0.35 8.91
N LEU A 61 3.38 -0.62 9.42
CA LEU A 61 2.16 -0.69 8.60
C LEU A 61 1.90 0.62 7.85
N ALA A 62 2.30 1.76 8.41
CA ALA A 62 2.13 3.07 7.77
C ALA A 62 2.98 3.18 6.49
N ILE A 63 4.25 2.77 6.55
CA ILE A 63 5.13 2.73 5.38
C ILE A 63 4.60 1.71 4.37
N LEU A 64 4.30 0.49 4.80
CA LEU A 64 3.81 -0.56 3.88
C LEU A 64 2.51 -0.14 3.18
N ARG A 65 1.59 0.52 3.89
CA ARG A 65 0.32 1.00 3.33
C ARG A 65 0.51 2.11 2.29
N SER A 66 1.47 3.01 2.48
CA SER A 66 1.71 4.12 1.53
C SER A 66 2.32 3.64 0.21
N LEU A 67 2.90 2.43 0.19
CA LEU A 67 3.57 1.86 -0.99
C LEU A 67 2.70 0.89 -1.80
N ILE A 68 1.48 0.58 -1.33
CA ILE A 68 0.58 -0.41 -1.93
C ILE A 68 -0.71 0.28 -2.44
N PRO A 69 -1.27 -0.09 -3.60
CA PRO A 69 -2.49 0.52 -4.15
C PRO A 69 -3.67 0.52 -3.17
N ASP A 70 -4.53 1.54 -3.25
CA ASP A 70 -5.73 1.65 -2.43
C ASP A 70 -6.72 0.50 -2.62
N GLY A 71 -7.28 0.04 -1.49
CA GLY A 71 -8.13 -1.16 -1.44
C GLY A 71 -7.39 -2.50 -1.37
N THR A 72 -6.09 -2.56 -1.67
CA THR A 72 -5.30 -3.80 -1.60
C THR A 72 -4.85 -4.10 -0.16
N PRO A 73 -5.19 -5.26 0.43
CA PRO A 73 -4.69 -5.65 1.75
C PRO A 73 -3.16 -5.80 1.75
N ILE A 74 -2.47 -5.35 2.81
CA ILE A 74 -0.99 -5.37 2.88
C ILE A 74 -0.44 -6.78 2.68
N PHE A 75 -1.03 -7.79 3.34
CA PHE A 75 -0.57 -9.16 3.22
C PHE A 75 -0.85 -9.78 1.85
N ALA A 76 -1.88 -9.33 1.13
CA ALA A 76 -2.19 -9.86 -0.21
C ALA A 76 -1.03 -9.63 -1.20
N VAL A 77 -0.26 -8.56 -1.00
CA VAL A 77 0.93 -8.25 -1.80
C VAL A 77 2.04 -9.29 -1.64
N PHE A 78 2.10 -10.02 -0.52
CA PHE A 78 3.12 -11.06 -0.31
C PHE A 78 2.66 -12.46 -0.75
N GLY A 79 1.42 -12.61 -1.21
CA GLY A 79 0.77 -13.90 -1.40
C GLY A 79 0.07 -14.06 -2.76
N ASP A 80 0.47 -13.29 -3.77
CA ASP A 80 -0.19 -13.27 -5.08
C ASP A 80 -1.70 -12.97 -4.97
N GLY A 81 -2.10 -12.11 -4.04
CA GLY A 81 -3.51 -11.81 -3.73
C GLY A 81 -4.10 -12.60 -2.57
N ASP A 82 -3.46 -13.68 -2.10
CA ASP A 82 -3.90 -14.46 -0.93
C ASP A 82 -3.25 -13.94 0.36
N GLU A 83 -4.05 -13.34 1.25
CA GLU A 83 -3.53 -12.81 2.52
C GLU A 83 -3.00 -13.88 3.49
N LYS A 84 -3.57 -15.10 3.51
CA LYS A 84 -3.09 -16.16 4.41
C LYS A 84 -1.71 -16.61 3.97
N ARG A 85 -1.52 -16.80 2.66
CA ARG A 85 -0.21 -17.09 2.08
C ARG A 85 0.76 -15.95 2.32
N GLY A 86 0.33 -14.71 2.13
CA GLY A 86 1.17 -13.54 2.37
C GLY A 86 1.62 -13.38 3.82
N ARG A 87 0.76 -13.69 4.80
CA ARG A 87 1.16 -13.76 6.22
C ARG A 87 2.24 -14.80 6.47
N ALA A 88 2.17 -15.95 5.80
CA ALA A 88 3.20 -16.99 5.90
C ALA A 88 4.53 -16.52 5.29
N VAL A 89 4.50 -15.82 4.14
CA VAL A 89 5.69 -15.24 3.51
C VAL A 89 6.32 -14.17 4.41
N VAL A 90 5.53 -13.24 4.97
CA VAL A 90 6.05 -12.23 5.89
C VAL A 90 6.67 -12.89 7.13
N LYS A 91 6.00 -13.92 7.69
CA LYS A 91 6.56 -14.69 8.80
C LYS A 91 7.91 -15.30 8.41
N ASP A 92 8.02 -15.93 7.24
CA ASP A 92 9.27 -16.52 6.74
C ASP A 92 10.40 -15.50 6.52
N ILE A 93 10.04 -14.27 6.14
CA ILE A 93 11.01 -13.16 6.00
C ILE A 93 11.60 -12.78 7.37
N VAL A 94 10.76 -12.66 8.41
CA VAL A 94 11.18 -12.09 9.71
C VAL A 94 11.53 -13.12 10.78
N ASP A 95 11.05 -14.35 10.68
CA ASP A 95 11.25 -15.39 11.70
C ASP A 95 12.71 -15.84 11.76
N HIS A 96 13.13 -16.33 12.92
CA HIS A 96 14.44 -16.93 13.14
C HIS A 96 14.32 -18.07 14.16
N PRO A 97 14.94 -19.25 13.95
CA PRO A 97 14.80 -20.39 14.86
C PRO A 97 15.10 -20.08 16.33
N GLU A 98 16.02 -19.15 16.60
CA GLU A 98 16.40 -18.76 17.96
C GLU A 98 15.28 -18.06 18.74
N ILE A 99 14.37 -17.34 18.06
CA ILE A 99 13.19 -16.72 18.69
C ILE A 99 12.32 -17.79 19.37
N ARG A 100 12.15 -18.94 18.69
CA ARG A 100 11.31 -20.05 19.20
C ARG A 100 11.94 -20.77 20.39
N LYS A 101 13.25 -20.63 20.60
CA LYS A 101 13.96 -21.15 21.76
C LYS A 101 13.94 -20.16 22.94
N GLY A 102 13.39 -18.96 22.75
CA GLY A 102 13.38 -17.89 23.76
C GLY A 102 14.65 -17.03 23.76
N GLY A 103 15.47 -17.09 22.71
CA GLY A 103 16.56 -16.13 22.51
C GLY A 103 16.07 -14.81 21.92
N ASP A 104 16.91 -13.79 21.96
CA ASP A 104 16.65 -12.48 21.37
C ASP A 104 17.30 -12.37 19.99
N VAL A 105 16.57 -11.78 19.04
CA VAL A 105 16.99 -11.68 17.65
C VAL A 105 16.63 -10.31 17.10
N GLY A 106 17.65 -9.50 16.81
CA GLY A 106 17.53 -8.30 15.99
C GLY A 106 17.72 -8.63 14.51
N SER A 107 17.03 -7.95 13.61
CA SER A 107 17.24 -8.09 12.17
C SER A 107 17.22 -6.73 11.47
N ALA A 108 18.21 -6.49 10.62
CA ALA A 108 18.27 -5.37 9.70
C ALA A 108 18.22 -5.89 8.27
N TYR A 109 17.69 -5.09 7.35
CA TYR A 109 17.51 -5.47 5.96
C TYR A 109 18.05 -4.39 5.03
N GLU A 110 18.73 -4.80 3.97
CA GLU A 110 19.25 -3.91 2.93
C GLU A 110 18.95 -4.45 1.53
N VAL A 111 18.62 -3.55 0.61
CA VAL A 111 18.47 -3.90 -0.81
C VAL A 111 19.82 -3.73 -1.51
N LEU A 112 20.56 -4.82 -1.68
CA LEU A 112 21.89 -4.81 -2.30
C LEU A 112 21.82 -4.56 -3.81
N LYS A 113 20.81 -5.14 -4.47
CA LYS A 113 20.69 -5.10 -5.93
C LYS A 113 19.23 -5.09 -6.36
N VAL A 114 18.93 -4.33 -7.41
CA VAL A 114 17.64 -4.39 -8.12
C VAL A 114 17.92 -4.54 -9.62
N GLU A 115 17.32 -5.55 -10.23
CA GLU A 115 17.40 -5.85 -11.66
C GLU A 115 15.99 -5.77 -12.28
N SER A 116 15.88 -5.31 -13.52
CA SER A 116 14.62 -5.35 -14.27
C SER A 116 14.50 -6.67 -15.01
N ASP A 117 13.44 -7.43 -14.74
CA ASP A 117 13.06 -8.57 -15.59
C ASP A 117 12.20 -8.08 -16.77
N SER A 118 11.34 -7.08 -16.51
CA SER A 118 10.53 -6.38 -17.50
C SER A 118 10.21 -4.96 -17.01
N THR A 119 9.26 -4.27 -17.63
CA THR A 119 8.90 -2.89 -17.26
C THR A 119 8.21 -2.82 -15.89
N ASP A 120 7.39 -3.81 -15.54
CA ASP A 120 6.61 -3.86 -14.29
C ASP A 120 7.11 -4.92 -13.30
N GLN A 121 8.10 -5.72 -13.68
CA GLN A 121 8.68 -6.77 -12.84
C GLN A 121 10.16 -6.56 -12.60
N HIS A 122 10.55 -6.62 -11.34
CA HIS A 122 11.93 -6.47 -10.89
C HIS A 122 12.35 -7.65 -10.02
N ARG A 123 13.66 -7.89 -9.95
CA ARG A 123 14.27 -8.79 -8.96
C ARG A 123 15.08 -7.96 -7.99
N ALA A 124 14.86 -8.14 -6.70
CA ALA A 124 15.60 -7.48 -5.64
C ALA A 124 16.40 -8.53 -4.84
N LEU A 125 17.71 -8.34 -4.74
CA LEU A 125 18.55 -9.07 -3.80
C LEU A 125 18.51 -8.33 -2.48
N ILE A 126 17.97 -9.01 -1.47
CA ILE A 126 17.86 -8.47 -0.12
C ILE A 126 18.88 -9.18 0.75
N GLU A 127 19.65 -8.41 1.49
CA GLU A 127 20.47 -8.89 2.58
C GLU A 127 19.71 -8.70 3.90
N ARG A 128 19.81 -9.70 4.77
CA ARG A 128 19.30 -9.71 6.13
C ARG A 128 20.48 -9.95 7.06
N SER A 129 20.81 -8.96 7.87
CA SER A 129 21.82 -9.05 8.92
C SER A 129 21.11 -9.28 10.26
N VAL A 130 21.48 -10.36 10.94
CA VAL A 130 20.79 -10.83 12.14
C VAL A 130 21.77 -10.78 13.31
N SER A 131 21.38 -10.11 14.40
CA SER A 131 22.11 -10.15 15.67
C SER A 131 21.34 -11.05 16.64
N ILE A 132 22.05 -11.99 17.26
CA ILE A 132 21.42 -13.08 18.00
C ILE A 132 22.04 -13.21 19.38
N VAL A 133 21.18 -13.22 20.40
CA VAL A 133 21.52 -13.52 21.79
C VAL A 133 20.81 -14.82 22.18
N PRO A 134 21.53 -15.95 22.34
CA PRO A 134 20.88 -17.24 22.57
C PRO A 134 20.14 -17.32 23.89
N ALA A 135 19.12 -18.17 23.91
CA ALA A 135 18.42 -18.51 25.15
C ALA A 135 19.41 -19.05 26.19
N GLY A 136 19.39 -18.47 27.39
CA GLY A 136 20.25 -18.89 28.50
C GLY A 136 21.72 -18.48 28.39
N ARG A 137 22.13 -17.77 27.33
CA ARG A 137 23.50 -17.24 27.15
C ARG A 137 23.49 -15.74 26.84
N PRO A 138 23.03 -14.88 27.78
CA PRO A 138 22.78 -13.46 27.53
C PRO A 138 24.06 -12.64 27.28
N THR A 139 25.23 -13.17 27.62
CA THR A 139 26.54 -12.53 27.37
C THR A 139 27.14 -12.91 26.02
N GLU A 140 26.57 -13.89 25.33
CA GLU A 140 27.01 -14.29 23.99
C GLU A 140 26.15 -13.59 22.95
N GLN A 141 26.80 -12.92 22.00
CA GLN A 141 26.15 -12.34 20.83
C GLN A 141 26.91 -12.78 19.58
N TYR A 142 26.18 -13.19 18.55
CA TYR A 142 26.74 -13.46 17.23
C TYR A 142 25.92 -12.78 16.14
N GLU A 143 26.58 -12.56 15.01
CA GLU A 143 25.99 -11.98 13.82
C GLU A 143 25.98 -13.00 12.69
N GLU A 144 24.86 -13.06 11.98
CA GLU A 144 24.72 -13.89 10.79
C GLU A 144 24.12 -13.05 9.66
N THR A 145 24.71 -13.16 8.47
CA THR A 145 24.26 -12.44 7.28
C THR A 145 23.68 -13.43 6.28
N TYR A 146 22.52 -13.10 5.75
CA TYR A 146 21.82 -13.91 4.77
C TYR A 146 21.41 -13.08 3.57
N GLN A 147 21.32 -13.71 2.42
CA GLN A 147 20.81 -13.07 1.21
C GLN A 147 19.72 -13.92 0.56
N ARG A 148 18.75 -13.24 -0.07
CA ARG A 148 17.66 -13.89 -0.81
C ARG A 148 17.13 -12.99 -1.91
N TRP A 149 16.82 -13.60 -3.06
CA TRP A 149 16.16 -12.91 -4.15
C TRP A 149 14.64 -12.88 -3.98
N PHE A 150 14.04 -11.75 -4.34
CA PHE A 150 12.60 -11.57 -4.41
C PHE A 150 12.22 -11.00 -5.78
N ARG A 151 11.12 -11.48 -6.35
CA ARG A 151 10.45 -10.84 -7.47
C ARG A 151 9.48 -9.81 -6.92
N VAL A 152 9.53 -8.61 -7.46
CA VAL A 152 8.67 -7.49 -7.08
C VAL A 152 7.96 -6.95 -8.30
N ALA A 153 6.63 -6.96 -8.25
CA ALA A 153 5.77 -6.36 -9.26
C ALA A 153 5.37 -4.95 -8.84
N VAL A 154 5.47 -4.01 -9.78
CA VAL A 154 5.11 -2.60 -9.58
C VAL A 154 4.11 -2.15 -10.63
N GLN A 155 3.14 -1.33 -10.25
CA GLN A 155 2.24 -0.70 -11.20
C GLN A 155 2.98 0.44 -11.94
N LEU A 156 3.00 0.40 -13.27
CA LEU A 156 3.84 1.28 -14.11
C LEU A 156 3.63 2.79 -13.90
N GLU A 157 2.37 3.23 -13.79
CA GLU A 157 2.05 4.67 -13.73
C GLU A 157 2.24 5.26 -12.33
N SER A 158 2.09 4.43 -11.29
CA SER A 158 2.04 4.86 -9.88
C SER A 158 3.25 4.41 -9.08
N ASN A 159 4.08 3.49 -9.59
CA ASN A 159 5.15 2.81 -8.88
C ASN A 159 4.70 2.21 -7.53
N CYS A 160 3.47 1.72 -7.44
CA CYS A 160 2.99 1.03 -6.24
C CYS A 160 3.31 -0.47 -6.32
N ILE A 161 3.71 -1.07 -5.19
CA ILE A 161 3.95 -2.52 -5.10
C ILE A 161 2.62 -3.26 -5.22
N THR A 162 2.52 -4.15 -6.19
CA THR A 162 1.35 -5.02 -6.38
C THR A 162 1.60 -6.44 -5.93
N ASN A 163 2.86 -6.89 -5.95
CA ASN A 163 3.23 -8.24 -5.53
C ASN A 163 4.71 -8.35 -5.13
N VAL A 164 5.02 -9.19 -4.15
CA VAL A 164 6.38 -9.53 -3.71
C VAL A 164 6.44 -11.01 -3.39
N VAL A 165 7.28 -11.74 -4.12
CA VAL A 165 7.39 -13.20 -4.01
C VAL A 165 8.85 -13.60 -3.88
N PRO A 166 9.24 -14.43 -2.89
CA PRO A 166 10.59 -14.95 -2.84
C PRO A 166 10.89 -15.83 -4.07
N LEU A 167 12.07 -15.66 -4.66
CA LEU A 167 12.54 -16.47 -5.78
C LEU A 167 13.29 -17.72 -5.32
N ASP A 168 14.02 -17.60 -4.21
CA ASP A 168 14.66 -18.73 -3.56
C ASP A 168 13.75 -19.33 -2.48
N ALA A 169 13.86 -20.63 -2.23
CA ALA A 169 13.10 -21.32 -1.19
C ALA A 169 13.48 -20.85 0.24
N GLU A 170 14.73 -20.45 0.43
CA GLU A 170 15.31 -20.15 1.73
C GLU A 170 16.35 -19.02 1.65
N TRP A 171 16.66 -18.45 2.82
CA TRP A 171 17.74 -17.47 3.00
C TRP A 171 19.10 -18.17 2.90
N ARG A 172 20.01 -17.65 2.07
CA ARG A 172 21.36 -18.22 1.91
C ARG A 172 22.36 -17.48 2.79
N ARG A 173 23.03 -18.20 3.69
CA ARG A 173 24.12 -17.68 4.51
C ARG A 173 25.28 -17.22 3.63
N GLN A 174 25.87 -16.07 3.94
CA GLN A 174 27.08 -15.55 3.30
C GLN A 174 28.33 -15.90 4.12
#